data_AF-A0A9P0G8E8-F1
#
_entry.id   AF-A0A9P0G8E8-F1
#
_cell.length_a   1.000
_cell.length_b   1.000
_cell.length_c   1.000
_cell.angle_alpha   90.00
_cell.angle_beta   90.00
_cell.angle_gamma   90.00
#
_symmetry.space_group_name_H-M   'P 1'
#
loop_
_entity.id
_entity.type
_entity.pdbx_description
1 polymer ?
#
loop_
_entity_poly.entity_id
_entity_poly.type
_entity_poly.pdbx_seq_one_letter_code
_entity_poly.pdbx_strand_id
1 'polypeptide(L)'
;MVAAINQTEELQKYKYVSCFAHTLNLGAEVATGHPTVSPLISKVREIVKWVKESVINDQIRQKQRESGIEGDLNKIILYGKTRWNSMFYMIERLLELQEVVNPILLKTIRMYRL
;
A
#
# COMPACT_ATOMS: atom_id res chain seq x y z
N MET A 1 -10.29 3.57 22.50
CA MET A 1 -10.01 2.26 23.15
C MET A 1 -9.72 2.44 24.63
N VAL A 2 -8.66 3.17 25.03
CA VAL A 2 -8.33 3.44 26.45
C VAL A 2 -9.48 4.11 27.22
N ALA A 3 -10.13 5.11 26.63
CA ALA A 3 -11.27 5.79 27.27
C ALA A 3 -12.51 4.88 27.49
N ALA A 4 -12.70 3.87 26.64
CA ALA A 4 -13.82 2.93 26.75
C ALA A 4 -13.53 1.83 27.80
N ILE A 5 -12.28 1.37 27.89
CA ILE A 5 -11.83 0.41 28.89
C ILE A 5 -12.03 0.96 30.31
N ASN A 6 -11.79 2.26 30.50
CA ASN A 6 -11.97 2.94 31.79
C ASN A 6 -13.43 3.13 32.22
N GLN A 7 -14.42 2.90 31.36
CA GLN A 7 -15.85 3.05 31.67
C GLN A 7 -16.50 1.72 32.14
N THR A 8 -15.76 0.63 32.07
CA THR A 8 -16.23 -0.73 32.39
C THR A 8 -15.46 -1.27 33.58
N GLU A 9 -16.10 -1.31 34.76
CA GLU A 9 -15.50 -1.80 36.03
C GLU A 9 -14.92 -3.23 35.93
N GLU A 10 -15.51 -4.09 35.09
CA GLU A 10 -15.00 -5.45 34.86
C GLU A 10 -13.68 -5.48 34.10
N LEU A 11 -13.52 -4.60 33.11
CA LEU A 11 -12.29 -4.49 32.31
C LEU A 11 -11.18 -3.77 33.08
N GLN A 12 -11.52 -2.96 34.09
CA GLN A 12 -10.57 -2.32 35.00
C GLN A 12 -9.77 -3.32 35.85
N LYS A 13 -10.32 -4.52 36.12
CA LYS A 13 -9.60 -5.61 36.81
C LYS A 13 -8.44 -6.16 35.97
N TYR A 14 -8.51 -6.04 34.65
CA TYR A 14 -7.45 -6.41 33.73
C TYR A 14 -6.57 -5.18 33.47
N LYS A 15 -5.51 -5.00 34.29
CA LYS A 15 -4.57 -3.87 34.21
C LYS A 15 -3.96 -3.64 32.81
N TYR A 16 -3.96 -4.66 31.95
CA TYR A 16 -3.42 -4.60 30.60
C TYR A 16 -4.33 -5.37 29.64
N VAL A 17 -5.22 -4.67 28.94
CA VAL A 17 -5.95 -5.22 27.79
C VAL A 17 -5.07 -5.01 26.55
N SER A 18 -4.62 -6.11 25.94
CA SER A 18 -3.89 -6.02 24.67
C SER A 18 -4.83 -5.51 23.56
N CYS A 19 -4.32 -4.61 22.71
CA CYS A 19 -5.09 -4.13 21.57
C CYS A 19 -5.20 -5.25 20.53
N PHE A 20 -6.40 -5.78 20.30
CA PHE A 20 -6.64 -6.84 19.31
C PHE A 20 -6.10 -6.49 17.92
N ALA A 21 -6.29 -5.24 17.48
CA ALA A 21 -5.75 -4.76 16.21
C ALA A 21 -4.21 -4.77 16.18
N HIS A 22 -3.56 -4.50 17.31
CA HIS A 22 -2.10 -4.61 17.43
C HIS A 22 -1.63 -6.07 17.35
N THR A 23 -2.35 -7.00 17.97
CA THR A 23 -2.05 -8.44 17.87
C THR A 23 -2.15 -8.94 16.43
N LEU A 24 -3.18 -8.52 15.67
CA LEU A 24 -3.27 -8.83 14.24
C LEU A 24 -2.11 -8.23 13.44
N ASN A 25 -1.75 -6.97 13.74
CA ASN A 25 -0.63 -6.31 13.09
C ASN A 25 0.70 -7.05 13.31
N LEU A 26 0.97 -7.55 14.53
CA LEU A 26 2.16 -8.34 14.83
C LEU A 26 2.27 -9.57 13.92
N GLY A 27 1.15 -10.27 13.69
CA GLY A 27 1.12 -11.40 12.76
C GLY A 27 1.44 -10.99 11.31
N ALA A 28 0.87 -9.86 10.86
CA ALA A 28 1.14 -9.32 9.53
C ALA A 28 2.60 -8.87 9.38
N GLU A 29 3.20 -8.25 10.41
CA GLU A 29 4.60 -7.83 10.42
C GLU A 29 5.55 -9.02 10.32
N VAL A 30 5.26 -10.13 11.01
CA VAL A 30 6.04 -11.37 10.89
C VAL A 30 5.99 -11.90 9.45
N ALA A 31 4.80 -11.98 8.85
CA ALA A 31 4.65 -12.50 7.49
C ALA A 31 5.33 -11.61 6.44
N THR A 32 5.17 -10.30 6.57
CA THR A 32 5.73 -9.33 5.61
C THR A 32 7.22 -9.09 5.80
N GLY A 33 7.74 -9.30 7.02
CA GLY A 33 9.16 -9.30 7.35
C GLY A 33 9.91 -10.57 6.91
N HIS A 34 9.21 -11.60 6.44
CA HIS A 34 9.82 -12.85 6.01
C HIS A 34 10.89 -12.58 4.91
N PRO A 35 12.07 -13.21 4.96
CA PRO A 35 13.18 -12.94 4.04
C PRO A 35 12.86 -13.08 2.55
N THR A 36 11.86 -13.89 2.20
CA THR A 36 11.39 -14.05 0.81
C THR A 36 10.39 -12.97 0.40
N VAL A 37 9.61 -12.42 1.35
CA VAL A 37 8.49 -11.51 1.08
C VAL A 37 8.94 -10.06 1.16
N SER A 38 9.75 -9.72 2.16
CA SER A 38 10.25 -8.36 2.39
C SER A 38 10.97 -7.74 1.17
N PRO A 39 11.82 -8.49 0.42
CA PRO A 39 12.42 -7.97 -0.81
C PRO A 39 11.40 -7.67 -1.90
N LEU A 40 10.35 -8.49 -2.04
CA LEU A 40 9.29 -8.27 -3.02
C LEU A 40 8.51 -6.99 -2.70
N ILE A 41 8.15 -6.79 -1.43
CA ILE A 41 7.47 -5.57 -0.96
C ILE A 41 8.36 -4.35 -1.21
N SER A 42 9.67 -4.47 -0.96
CA SER A 42 10.64 -3.40 -1.22
C SER A 42 10.69 -3.05 -2.71
N LYS A 43 10.67 -4.05 -3.60
CA LYS A 43 10.63 -3.83 -5.05
C LYS A 43 9.34 -3.15 -5.50
N VAL A 44 8.20 -3.59 -4.99
CA VAL A 44 6.91 -2.93 -5.24
C VAL A 44 6.96 -1.47 -4.81
N ARG A 45 7.51 -1.19 -3.63
CA ARG A 45 7.69 0.18 -3.12
C ARG A 45 8.57 1.02 -4.04
N GLU A 46 9.69 0.49 -4.54
CA GLU A 46 10.58 1.18 -5.47
C GLU A 46 9.85 1.55 -6.77
N ILE A 47 9.12 0.59 -7.36
CA ILE A 47 8.34 0.80 -8.58
C ILE A 47 7.32 1.92 -8.35
N VAL A 48 6.52 1.80 -7.28
CA VAL A 48 5.48 2.76 -6.92
C VAL A 48 6.08 4.16 -6.68
N LYS A 49 7.22 4.24 -5.98
CA LYS A 49 7.92 5.50 -5.74
C LYS A 49 8.37 6.12 -7.05
N TRP A 50 9.04 5.36 -7.90
CA TRP A 50 9.54 5.85 -9.19
C TRP A 50 8.42 6.32 -10.10
N VAL A 51 7.31 5.57 -10.21
CA VAL A 51 6.14 5.98 -10.99
C VAL A 51 5.58 7.30 -10.48
N LYS A 52 5.48 7.47 -9.16
CA LYS A 52 4.94 8.68 -8.55
C LYS A 52 5.82 9.91 -8.80
N GLU A 53 7.13 9.72 -8.86
CA GLU A 53 8.14 10.77 -9.13
C GLU A 53 8.32 11.06 -10.63
N SER A 54 7.84 10.20 -11.51
CA SER A 54 8.03 10.30 -12.96
C SER A 54 6.80 10.86 -13.69
N VAL A 55 6.99 11.32 -14.92
CA VAL A 55 5.92 11.70 -15.87
C VAL A 55 4.93 10.57 -16.18
N ILE A 56 5.28 9.34 -15.82
CA ILE A 56 4.43 8.14 -15.97
C ILE A 56 3.14 8.27 -15.17
N ASN A 57 3.16 8.94 -14.00
CA ASN A 57 1.95 9.18 -13.22
C ASN A 57 0.89 9.92 -14.05
N ASP A 58 1.30 10.90 -14.86
CA ASP A 58 0.39 11.65 -15.72
C ASP A 58 -0.08 10.81 -16.92
N GLN A 59 0.79 9.96 -17.48
CA GLN A 59 0.41 9.02 -18.53
C GLN A 59 -0.62 7.99 -18.06
N ILE A 60 -0.48 7.50 -16.82
CA ILE A 60 -1.47 6.61 -16.19
C ILE A 60 -2.81 7.32 -16.07
N ARG A 61 -2.81 8.57 -15.55
CA ARG A 61 -4.02 9.39 -15.45
C ARG A 61 -4.69 9.60 -16.81
N GLN A 62 -3.91 9.88 -17.83
CA GLN A 62 -4.43 10.07 -19.19
C GLN A 62 -5.08 8.79 -19.72
N LYS A 63 -4.41 7.63 -19.62
CA LYS A 63 -4.97 6.35 -20.05
C LYS A 63 -6.25 5.98 -19.32
N GLN A 64 -6.34 6.30 -18.03
CA GLN A 64 -7.55 6.06 -17.25
C GLN A 64 -8.73 6.92 -17.75
N ARG A 65 -8.49 8.18 -18.14
CA ARG A 65 -9.52 9.03 -18.77
C ARG A 65 -9.96 8.49 -20.12
N GLU A 66 -9.02 8.06 -20.96
CA GLU A 66 -9.29 7.46 -22.27
C GLU A 66 -10.11 6.18 -22.17
N SER A 67 -9.94 5.42 -21.07
CA SER A 67 -10.68 4.18 -20.81
C SER A 67 -12.08 4.41 -20.22
N GLY A 68 -12.55 5.67 -20.11
CA GLY A 68 -13.89 5.98 -19.62
C GLY A 68 -14.07 5.76 -18.11
N ILE A 69 -12.98 5.73 -17.34
CA ILE A 69 -13.08 5.68 -15.87
C ILE A 69 -13.57 7.06 -15.39
N GLU A 70 -14.89 7.21 -15.26
CA GLU A 70 -15.54 8.39 -14.71
C GLU A 70 -15.44 8.41 -13.19
N GLY A 71 -14.83 9.46 -12.64
CA GLY A 71 -14.67 9.65 -11.18
C GLY A 71 -13.25 10.04 -10.77
N ASP A 72 -12.91 9.77 -9.52
CA ASP A 72 -11.58 10.05 -8.97
C ASP A 72 -10.57 9.06 -9.57
N LEU A 73 -9.72 9.55 -10.48
CA LEU A 73 -8.68 8.74 -11.11
C LEU A 73 -7.85 8.01 -10.05
N ASN A 74 -7.86 6.68 -10.10
CA ASN A 74 -7.15 5.85 -9.13
C ASN A 74 -5.67 6.22 -9.11
N LYS A 75 -5.27 6.88 -8.02
CA LYS A 75 -3.88 7.31 -7.79
C LYS A 75 -3.10 6.13 -7.25
N ILE A 76 -1.87 5.97 -7.70
CA ILE A 76 -0.93 5.08 -7.03
C ILE A 76 -0.67 5.60 -5.60
N ILE A 77 -0.68 4.69 -4.63
CA ILE A 77 -0.50 4.97 -3.21
C ILE A 77 0.90 4.49 -2.81
N LEU A 78 1.71 5.38 -2.23
CA LEU A 78 3.00 5.00 -1.64
C LEU A 78 2.83 4.73 -0.15
N TYR A 79 3.34 3.58 0.31
CA TYR A 79 3.35 3.21 1.73
C TYR A 79 4.10 4.25 2.59
N GLY A 80 3.49 4.69 3.68
CA GLY A 80 4.15 5.49 4.73
C GLY A 80 4.25 4.67 6.00
N LYS A 81 5.41 4.66 6.68
CA LYS A 81 5.68 3.81 7.86
C LYS A 81 4.70 3.98 9.03
N THR A 82 3.89 5.03 9.04
CA THR A 82 3.04 5.42 10.17
C THR A 82 1.65 4.80 10.18
N ARG A 83 1.23 4.06 9.14
CA ARG A 83 -0.07 3.37 9.11
C ARG A 83 0.10 1.90 8.70
N TRP A 84 -0.20 1.00 9.62
CA TRP A 84 -0.07 -0.46 9.45
C TRP A 84 -0.68 -1.01 8.14
N ASN A 85 -1.88 -0.59 7.77
CA ASN A 85 -2.55 -1.08 6.56
C ASN A 85 -2.04 -0.46 5.25
N SER A 86 -1.15 0.53 5.29
CA SER A 86 -0.78 1.26 4.07
C SER A 86 0.13 0.46 3.12
N MET A 87 0.79 -0.60 3.62
CA MET A 87 1.51 -1.54 2.76
C MET A 87 0.52 -2.36 1.94
N PHE A 88 -0.51 -2.90 2.58
CA PHE A 88 -1.57 -3.67 1.94
C PHE A 88 -2.22 -2.85 0.81
N TYR A 89 -2.66 -1.62 1.11
CA TYR A 89 -3.28 -0.75 0.11
C TYR A 89 -2.34 -0.34 -1.03
N MET A 90 -1.02 -0.23 -0.79
CA MET A 90 -0.05 0.03 -1.86
C MET A 90 0.03 -1.14 -2.85
N ILE A 91 0.07 -2.37 -2.33
CA ILE A 91 0.15 -3.59 -3.14
C ILE A 91 -1.17 -3.79 -3.90
N GLU A 92 -2.30 -3.72 -3.20
CA GLU A 92 -3.64 -3.85 -3.78
C GLU A 92 -3.85 -2.84 -4.91
N ARG A 93 -3.53 -1.56 -4.67
CA ARG A 93 -3.66 -0.52 -5.70
C ARG A 93 -2.77 -0.75 -6.92
N LEU A 94 -1.56 -1.28 -6.73
CA LEU A 94 -0.69 -1.60 -7.87
C LEU A 94 -1.30 -2.73 -8.72
N LEU A 95 -1.88 -3.75 -8.09
CA LEU A 95 -2.54 -4.86 -8.77
C LEU A 95 -3.80 -4.41 -9.51
N GLU A 96 -4.60 -3.52 -8.93
CA GLU A 96 -5.76 -2.91 -9.61
C GLU A 96 -5.36 -2.14 -10.87
N LEU A 97 -4.19 -1.48 -10.84
CA LEU A 97 -3.71 -0.63 -11.92
C LEU A 97 -2.75 -1.34 -12.89
N GLN A 98 -2.47 -2.62 -12.67
CA GLN A 98 -1.41 -3.35 -13.38
C GLN A 98 -1.58 -3.32 -14.91
N GLU A 99 -2.82 -3.41 -15.41
CA GLU A 99 -3.13 -3.39 -16.84
C GLU A 99 -2.79 -2.05 -17.50
N VAL A 100 -2.87 -0.95 -16.75
CA VAL A 100 -2.51 0.38 -17.23
C VAL A 100 -1.02 0.66 -17.02
N VAL A 101 -0.50 0.27 -15.85
CA VAL A 101 0.86 0.57 -15.39
C VAL A 101 1.90 -0.27 -16.14
N ASN A 102 1.71 -1.59 -16.25
CA ASN A 102 2.71 -2.51 -16.80
C ASN A 102 3.12 -2.16 -18.25
N PRO A 103 2.18 -1.87 -19.19
CA PRO A 103 2.57 -1.51 -20.56
C PRO A 103 3.39 -0.21 -20.61
N ILE A 104 3.09 0.75 -19.74
CA ILE A 104 3.82 2.03 -19.68
C ILE A 104 5.22 1.78 -19.10
N LEU A 105 5.33 1.03 -18.00
CA LEU A 105 6.61 0.67 -17.40
C LEU A 105 7.53 -0.04 -18.38
N LEU A 106 7.02 -1.06 -19.08
CA LEU A 106 7.78 -1.84 -20.05
C LEU A 106 8.26 -0.99 -21.24
N LYS A 107 7.42 -0.07 -21.73
CA LYS A 107 7.79 0.87 -22.79
C LYS A 107 8.90 1.80 -22.32
N THR A 108 8.78 2.37 -21.13
CA THR A 108 9.77 3.32 -20.60
C THR A 108 11.12 2.65 -20.32
N ILE A 109 11.14 1.47 -19.70
CA ILE A 109 12.38 0.72 -19.44
C ILE A 109 13.11 0.38 -20.74
N ARG A 110 12.39 0.00 -21.80
CA ARG A 110 12.99 -0.25 -23.12
C ARG A 110 13.62 1.00 -23.72
N MET A 111 13.04 2.17 -23.46
CA MET A 111 13.52 3.44 -24.01
C MET A 111 14.82 3.93 -23.37
N TYR A 112 15.04 3.63 -22.08
CA TYR A 112 16.28 4.00 -21.34
C TYR A 112 17.39 2.93 -21.39
N ARG A 113 17.17 1.80 -22.07
CA ARG A 113 18.16 0.73 -22.26
C ARG A 113 18.82 0.76 -23.66
N LEU A 114 18.51 1.79 -24.46
CA LEU A 114 19.18 2.15 -25.71
C LEU A 114 20.08 3.37 -25.45
#